data_AF-A0A7Y1SIH9-F1
#
_entry.id   AF-A0A7Y1SIH9-F1
#
_cell.length_a   1.000
_cell.length_b   1.000
_cell.length_c   1.000
_cell.angle_alpha   90.00
_cell.angle_beta   90.00
_cell.angle_gamma   90.00
#
_symmetry.space_group_name_H-M   'P 1'
#
loop_
_entity.id
_entity.type
_entity.pdbx_description
1 polymer ?
#
loop_
_entity_poly.entity_id
_entity_poly.type
_entity_poly.pdbx_seq_one_letter_code
_entity_poly.pdbx_strand_id
1 'polypeptide(L)'
;MRAILLTIILMCFGVSQMSAAKTIEVKSENFILVGDISKSSATGLVEDLEEYRSAIFQIFRATPGPEKIPVRIYTLKSSEEIEKVTGMAKSAGVYTITPDGPVFVLSSKSGFKSDNRAAKIAYHEYTHHLMAQFTSQKYPRWYNEGIAEYLATFKARKKKFQIGIPDTDHRYILDRTSWFPMDTLIGSVRRYPFLNGGGAAMQRGRAMFYAQSWLAVHYLQSTPGMGKKFGQYMKIMKSGVKSVEAFETAFGMTPDEFGKVLRTYYKANRYNYATVELTDKSEVEMQITVLDANEAAKRRAEAKYLFTGG
;
A
#
# COMPACT_ATOMS: atom_id res chain seq x y z
N MET A 1 -71.62 27.52 32.66
CA MET A 1 -70.47 26.58 32.76
C MET A 1 -70.23 25.98 31.38
N ARG A 2 -69.12 26.34 30.71
CA ARG A 2 -68.70 25.71 29.44
C ARG A 2 -67.37 25.00 29.69
N ALA A 3 -67.38 23.68 29.57
CA ALA A 3 -66.23 22.82 29.77
C ALA A 3 -65.26 22.94 28.58
N ILE A 4 -63.98 23.19 28.87
CA ILE A 4 -62.89 23.20 27.88
C ILE A 4 -62.30 21.79 27.85
N LEU A 5 -62.38 21.12 26.71
CA LEU A 5 -61.76 19.83 26.46
C LEU A 5 -60.28 20.06 26.10
N LEU A 6 -59.35 19.57 26.93
CA LEU A 6 -57.91 19.60 26.65
C LEU A 6 -57.52 18.39 25.81
N THR A 7 -57.20 18.60 24.54
CA THR A 7 -56.64 17.56 23.66
C THR A 7 -55.13 17.46 23.90
N ILE A 8 -54.69 16.36 24.51
CA ILE A 8 -53.26 16.03 24.67
C ILE A 8 -52.77 15.49 23.32
N ILE A 9 -51.95 16.28 22.63
CA ILE A 9 -51.22 15.84 21.43
C ILE A 9 -50.01 15.04 21.88
N LEU A 10 -50.06 13.73 21.69
CA LEU A 10 -48.95 12.81 21.94
C LEU A 10 -47.92 12.98 20.81
N MET A 11 -46.85 13.77 21.04
CA MET A 11 -45.70 13.83 20.13
C MET A 11 -44.92 12.51 20.21
N CYS A 12 -45.14 11.62 19.25
CA CYS A 12 -44.24 10.49 18.99
C CYS A 12 -42.91 11.05 18.46
N PHE A 13 -41.92 11.19 19.33
CA PHE A 13 -40.52 11.32 18.91
C PHE A 13 -40.11 10.00 18.25
N GLY A 14 -40.20 9.94 16.93
CA GLY A 14 -39.57 8.90 16.14
C GLY A 14 -38.06 8.97 16.37
N VAL A 15 -37.55 8.10 17.24
CA VAL A 15 -36.11 7.84 17.33
C VAL A 15 -35.72 7.28 15.96
N SER A 16 -35.19 8.15 15.11
CA SER A 16 -34.53 7.73 13.88
C SER A 16 -33.38 6.82 14.33
N GLN A 17 -33.55 5.51 14.21
CA GLN A 17 -32.43 4.59 14.31
C GLN A 17 -31.46 5.02 13.22
N MET A 18 -30.44 5.77 13.63
CA MET A 18 -29.29 6.06 12.79
C MET A 18 -28.76 4.70 12.36
N SER A 19 -28.98 4.33 11.10
CA SER A 19 -28.51 3.07 10.54
C SER A 19 -27.00 3.02 10.74
N ALA A 20 -26.55 2.32 11.77
CA ALA A 20 -25.13 2.11 12.01
C ALA A 20 -24.57 1.50 10.71
N ALA A 21 -23.50 2.10 10.17
CA ALA A 21 -22.79 1.50 9.06
C ALA A 21 -22.48 0.04 9.42
N LYS A 22 -23.04 -0.91 8.68
CA LYS A 22 -22.86 -2.33 8.98
C LYS A 22 -21.46 -2.74 8.55
N THR A 23 -20.70 -3.35 9.45
CA THR A 23 -19.39 -3.91 9.15
C THR A 23 -19.56 -5.11 8.22
N ILE A 24 -18.77 -5.18 7.15
CA ILE A 24 -18.80 -6.28 6.18
C ILE A 24 -17.49 -7.05 6.26
N GLU A 25 -17.59 -8.37 6.15
CA GLU A 25 -16.50 -9.29 5.92
C GLU A 25 -16.60 -9.84 4.49
N VAL A 26 -15.50 -9.78 3.73
CA VAL A 26 -15.37 -10.38 2.39
C VAL A 26 -14.18 -11.32 2.40
N LYS A 27 -14.39 -12.58 2.02
CA LYS A 27 -13.35 -13.59 1.90
C LYS A 27 -13.21 -14.04 0.46
N SER A 28 -11.96 -14.24 0.04
CA SER A 28 -11.54 -14.85 -1.22
C SER A 28 -10.47 -15.90 -0.90
N GLU A 29 -9.87 -16.52 -1.91
CA GLU A 29 -8.82 -17.52 -1.72
C GLU A 29 -7.61 -16.94 -0.95
N ASN A 30 -7.17 -15.72 -1.29
CA ASN A 30 -5.93 -15.15 -0.75
C ASN A 30 -6.18 -14.01 0.27
N PHE A 31 -7.40 -13.50 0.39
CA PHE A 31 -7.70 -12.32 1.22
C PHE A 31 -8.93 -12.46 2.10
N ILE A 32 -8.86 -11.86 3.29
CA ILE A 32 -9.99 -11.63 4.21
C ILE A 32 -10.05 -10.15 4.54
N LEU A 33 -11.03 -9.43 3.99
CA LEU A 33 -11.27 -8.02 4.28
C LEU A 33 -12.37 -7.85 5.30
N VAL A 34 -12.17 -6.98 6.29
CA VAL A 34 -13.18 -6.56 7.27
C VAL A 34 -13.22 -5.03 7.37
N GLY A 35 -14.40 -4.43 7.29
CA GLY A 35 -14.50 -2.97 7.31
C GLY A 35 -15.91 -2.38 7.37
N ASP A 36 -16.00 -1.15 7.89
CA ASP A 36 -17.19 -0.29 7.78
C ASP A 36 -17.19 0.43 6.42
N ILE A 37 -17.33 -0.35 5.34
CA ILE A 37 -17.34 0.13 3.96
C ILE A 37 -18.49 -0.49 3.19
N SER A 38 -18.89 0.11 2.06
CA SER A 38 -19.97 -0.44 1.24
C SER A 38 -19.62 -1.84 0.70
N LYS A 39 -20.63 -2.71 0.52
CA LYS A 39 -20.44 -4.05 -0.06
C LYS A 39 -19.66 -4.00 -1.36
N SER A 40 -20.03 -3.10 -2.27
CA SER A 40 -19.37 -2.92 -3.57
C SER A 40 -17.91 -2.46 -3.44
N SER A 41 -17.61 -1.60 -2.47
CA SER A 41 -16.22 -1.19 -2.18
C SER A 41 -15.38 -2.33 -1.64
N ALA A 42 -15.97 -3.17 -0.77
CA ALA A 42 -15.30 -4.31 -0.17
C ALA A 42 -14.98 -5.39 -1.20
N THR A 43 -15.98 -5.78 -2.01
CA THR A 43 -15.79 -6.79 -3.07
C THR A 43 -14.84 -6.29 -4.14
N GLY A 44 -15.00 -5.03 -4.60
CA GLY A 44 -14.13 -4.46 -5.62
C GLY A 44 -12.66 -4.39 -5.19
N LEU A 45 -12.37 -4.07 -3.93
CA LEU A 45 -11.00 -4.07 -3.42
C LEU A 45 -10.40 -5.49 -3.35
N VAL A 46 -11.21 -6.49 -2.97
CA VAL A 46 -10.75 -7.90 -2.93
C VAL A 46 -10.49 -8.43 -4.34
N GLU A 47 -11.38 -8.15 -5.29
CA GLU A 47 -11.18 -8.46 -6.71
C GLU A 47 -9.89 -7.82 -7.26
N ASP A 48 -9.72 -6.51 -7.00
CA ASP A 48 -8.54 -5.73 -7.39
C ASP A 48 -7.25 -6.35 -6.84
N LEU A 49 -7.26 -6.85 -5.60
CA LEU A 49 -6.10 -7.48 -4.97
C LEU A 49 -5.77 -8.88 -5.52
N GLU A 50 -6.79 -9.68 -5.84
CA GLU A 50 -6.59 -10.98 -6.51
C GLU A 50 -6.05 -10.79 -7.93
N GLU A 51 -6.58 -9.81 -8.68
CA GLU A 51 -6.05 -9.44 -10.00
C GLU A 51 -4.61 -8.93 -9.89
N TYR A 52 -4.32 -8.08 -8.90
CA TYR A 52 -2.97 -7.59 -8.64
C TYR A 52 -2.01 -8.73 -8.30
N ARG A 53 -2.38 -9.65 -7.41
CA ARG A 53 -1.59 -10.83 -7.05
C ARG A 53 -1.24 -11.63 -8.31
N SER A 54 -2.24 -11.99 -9.11
CA SER A 54 -2.06 -12.75 -10.36
C SER A 54 -1.10 -12.04 -11.33
N ALA A 55 -1.30 -10.74 -11.54
CA ALA A 55 -0.46 -9.92 -12.40
C ALA A 55 1.01 -9.88 -11.96
N ILE A 56 1.27 -9.70 -10.67
CA ILE A 56 2.63 -9.67 -10.13
C ILE A 56 3.34 -11.01 -10.35
N PHE A 57 2.67 -12.13 -10.08
CA PHE A 57 3.27 -13.44 -10.32
C PHE A 57 3.51 -13.72 -11.81
N GLN A 58 2.61 -13.26 -12.69
CA GLN A 58 2.83 -13.34 -14.13
C GLN A 58 4.06 -12.54 -14.59
N ILE A 59 4.25 -11.32 -14.08
CA ILE A 59 5.44 -10.48 -14.38
C ILE A 59 6.72 -11.18 -13.94
N PHE A 60 6.73 -11.73 -12.73
CA PHE A 60 7.90 -12.41 -12.17
C PHE A 60 8.04 -13.86 -12.64
N ARG A 61 7.17 -14.33 -13.55
CA ARG A 61 7.14 -15.70 -14.09
C ARG A 61 7.16 -16.75 -12.98
N ALA A 62 6.39 -16.48 -11.93
CA ALA A 62 6.21 -17.37 -10.80
C ALA A 62 4.78 -17.89 -10.79
N THR A 63 4.59 -19.10 -10.26
CA THR A 63 3.29 -19.77 -10.15
C THR A 63 3.13 -20.25 -8.70
N PRO A 64 2.87 -19.35 -7.75
CA PRO A 64 2.67 -19.75 -6.38
C PRO A 64 1.33 -20.48 -6.24
N GLY A 65 1.23 -21.34 -5.23
CA GLY A 65 -0.08 -21.78 -4.75
C GLY A 65 -0.84 -20.65 -4.04
N PRO A 66 -2.05 -20.94 -3.55
CA PRO A 66 -2.78 -20.01 -2.70
C PRO A 66 -1.99 -19.65 -1.44
N GLU A 67 -2.33 -18.51 -0.84
CA GLU A 67 -1.80 -18.15 0.48
C GLU A 67 -2.12 -19.25 1.50
N LYS A 68 -1.09 -19.72 2.24
CA LYS A 68 -1.29 -20.71 3.31
C LYS A 68 -2.17 -20.17 4.43
N ILE A 69 -2.02 -18.87 4.70
CA ILE A 69 -2.88 -18.11 5.61
C ILE A 69 -3.30 -16.86 4.82
N PRO A 70 -4.58 -16.69 4.48
CA PRO A 70 -5.06 -15.53 3.77
C PRO A 70 -4.67 -14.21 4.45
N VAL A 71 -4.33 -13.20 3.66
CA VAL A 71 -3.96 -11.88 4.18
C VAL A 71 -5.19 -11.20 4.75
N ARG A 72 -5.13 -10.82 6.03
CA ARG A 72 -6.20 -10.07 6.69
C ARG A 72 -6.06 -8.58 6.39
N ILE A 73 -7.19 -7.95 6.08
CA ILE A 73 -7.26 -6.53 5.72
C ILE A 73 -8.31 -5.87 6.59
N TYR A 74 -7.93 -4.85 7.34
CA TYR A 74 -8.87 -4.07 8.15
C TYR A 74 -8.97 -2.64 7.61
N THR A 75 -10.17 -2.20 7.24
CA THR A 75 -10.38 -0.79 6.87
C THR A 75 -10.80 0.03 8.08
N LEU A 76 -10.06 1.09 8.38
CA LEU A 76 -10.26 2.00 9.49
C LEU A 76 -10.68 3.37 8.98
N LYS A 77 -11.47 4.12 9.76
CA LYS A 77 -12.12 5.35 9.29
C LYS A 77 -11.14 6.49 9.04
N SER A 78 -9.97 6.47 9.68
CA SER A 78 -9.01 7.56 9.57
C SER A 78 -7.57 7.16 9.88
N SER A 79 -6.64 8.07 9.55
CA SER A 79 -5.23 7.96 9.95
C SER A 79 -5.04 7.90 11.46
N GLU A 80 -5.91 8.57 12.22
CA GLU A 80 -5.87 8.56 13.68
C GLU A 80 -6.32 7.21 14.24
N GLU A 81 -7.28 6.54 13.60
CA GLU A 81 -7.65 5.16 13.97
C GLU A 81 -6.54 4.17 13.61
N ILE A 82 -5.87 4.33 12.46
CA ILE A 82 -4.68 3.54 12.12
C ILE A 82 -3.62 3.71 13.21
N GLU A 83 -3.31 4.95 13.62
CA GLU A 83 -2.33 5.21 14.67
C GLU A 83 -2.73 4.55 16.00
N LYS A 84 -4.01 4.59 16.38
CA LYS A 84 -4.50 3.91 17.60
C LYS A 84 -4.39 2.39 17.53
N VAL A 85 -4.57 1.79 16.36
CA VAL A 85 -4.49 0.34 16.15
C VAL A 85 -3.05 -0.13 16.04
N THR A 86 -2.21 0.63 15.34
CA THR A 86 -0.87 0.18 14.91
C THR A 86 0.28 0.82 15.69
N GLY A 87 0.02 1.90 16.44
CA GLY A 87 1.07 2.76 17.00
C GLY A 87 1.83 3.57 15.95
N MET A 88 1.54 3.40 14.65
CA MET A 88 2.24 4.06 13.56
C MET A 88 1.52 5.33 13.16
N ALA A 89 2.05 6.46 13.62
CA ALA A 89 1.49 7.77 13.35
C ALA A 89 1.45 8.09 11.84
N LYS A 90 0.31 8.66 11.42
CA LYS A 90 0.12 9.29 10.09
C LYS A 90 0.45 8.38 8.90
N SER A 91 0.19 7.08 9.02
CA SER A 91 0.23 6.16 7.88
C SER A 91 -1.13 6.06 7.20
N ALA A 92 -1.12 5.88 5.88
CA ALA A 92 -2.34 5.63 5.10
C ALA A 92 -2.69 4.13 5.02
N GLY A 93 -1.70 3.27 5.26
CA GLY A 93 -1.81 1.84 5.47
C GLY A 93 -0.63 1.34 6.30
N VAL A 94 -0.75 0.15 6.89
CA VAL A 94 0.36 -0.49 7.61
C VAL A 94 0.25 -1.99 7.45
N TYR A 95 1.30 -2.61 6.92
CA TYR A 95 1.50 -4.05 6.86
C TYR A 95 2.39 -4.59 7.99
N THR A 96 2.05 -5.77 8.51
CA THR A 96 2.90 -6.56 9.40
C THR A 96 2.63 -8.07 9.25
N ILE A 97 3.52 -8.89 9.80
CA ILE A 97 3.35 -10.34 9.95
C ILE A 97 3.26 -10.65 11.44
N THR A 98 2.24 -11.40 11.84
CA THR A 98 2.04 -11.88 13.21
C THR A 98 2.09 -13.42 13.25
N PRO A 99 2.15 -14.05 14.44
CA PRO A 99 1.97 -15.49 14.56
C PRO A 99 0.66 -16.02 13.96
N ASP A 100 -0.39 -15.20 13.91
CA ASP A 100 -1.70 -15.55 13.36
C ASP A 100 -1.80 -15.31 11.84
N GLY A 101 -0.74 -14.77 11.23
CA GLY A 101 -0.63 -14.55 9.78
C GLY A 101 -0.34 -13.10 9.37
N PRO A 102 -0.25 -12.86 8.06
CA PRO A 102 -0.08 -11.53 7.49
C PRO A 102 -1.33 -10.67 7.67
N VAL A 103 -1.12 -9.38 7.99
CA VAL A 103 -2.21 -8.42 8.16
C VAL A 103 -1.79 -7.04 7.67
N PHE A 104 -2.71 -6.30 7.07
CA PHE A 104 -2.56 -4.86 6.93
C PHE A 104 -3.85 -4.09 7.23
N VAL A 105 -3.68 -2.81 7.61
CA VAL A 105 -4.79 -1.87 7.77
C VAL A 105 -4.77 -0.82 6.68
N LEU A 106 -5.95 -0.32 6.30
CA LEU A 106 -6.13 0.74 5.30
C LEU A 106 -7.04 1.85 5.82
N SER A 107 -6.81 3.09 5.40
CA SER A 107 -7.74 4.20 5.67
C SER A 107 -8.88 4.21 4.66
N SER A 108 -10.13 4.15 5.14
CA SER A 108 -11.33 4.27 4.30
C SER A 108 -11.69 5.71 3.95
N LYS A 109 -11.01 6.70 4.55
CA LYS A 109 -11.28 8.14 4.37
C LYS A 109 -11.20 8.60 2.90
N SER A 110 -10.39 7.92 2.08
CA SER A 110 -10.21 8.27 0.66
C SER A 110 -11.18 7.52 -0.29
N GLY A 111 -12.04 6.64 0.23
CA GLY A 111 -12.97 5.80 -0.54
C GLY A 111 -12.28 4.68 -1.35
N PHE A 112 -13.06 3.80 -2.01
CA PHE A 112 -12.56 2.60 -2.71
C PHE A 112 -13.19 2.35 -4.11
N LYS A 113 -13.40 3.37 -4.95
CA LYS A 113 -13.88 3.16 -6.34
C LYS A 113 -12.70 2.84 -7.28
N SER A 114 -12.86 2.03 -8.33
CA SER A 114 -11.75 1.72 -9.25
C SER A 114 -11.12 3.02 -9.81
N ASP A 115 -9.78 3.07 -9.84
CA ASP A 115 -8.91 4.26 -9.93
C ASP A 115 -8.62 5.01 -8.60
N ASN A 116 -9.01 4.48 -7.43
CA ASN A 116 -8.81 5.17 -6.15
C ASN A 116 -7.42 5.04 -5.51
N ARG A 117 -7.14 6.04 -4.68
CA ARG A 117 -6.06 6.12 -3.70
C ARG A 117 -6.00 4.91 -2.76
N ALA A 118 -7.13 4.33 -2.35
CA ALA A 118 -7.15 3.21 -1.40
C ALA A 118 -6.68 1.88 -1.99
N ALA A 119 -7.01 1.57 -3.26
CA ALA A 119 -6.49 0.39 -3.95
C ALA A 119 -4.96 0.50 -4.11
N LYS A 120 -4.45 1.68 -4.49
CA LYS A 120 -3.00 1.95 -4.55
C LYS A 120 -2.31 1.67 -3.21
N ILE A 121 -2.88 2.12 -2.08
CA ILE A 121 -2.33 1.83 -0.75
C ILE A 121 -2.38 0.31 -0.49
N ALA A 122 -3.48 -0.37 -0.81
CA ALA A 122 -3.58 -1.81 -0.65
C ALA A 122 -2.52 -2.57 -1.46
N TYR A 123 -2.29 -2.19 -2.72
CA TYR A 123 -1.23 -2.76 -3.55
C TYR A 123 0.16 -2.50 -2.97
N HIS A 124 0.39 -1.31 -2.41
CA HIS A 124 1.64 -0.97 -1.73
C HIS A 124 1.87 -1.90 -0.52
N GLU A 125 0.89 -2.00 0.38
CA GLU A 125 0.98 -2.86 1.57
C GLU A 125 1.11 -4.35 1.20
N TYR A 126 0.36 -4.80 0.18
CA TYR A 126 0.46 -6.17 -0.31
C TYR A 126 1.79 -6.46 -1.00
N THR A 127 2.44 -5.45 -1.60
CA THR A 127 3.80 -5.61 -2.13
C THR A 127 4.78 -5.92 -1.01
N HIS A 128 4.68 -5.25 0.14
CA HIS A 128 5.50 -5.59 1.31
C HIS A 128 5.26 -7.04 1.75
N HIS A 129 4.02 -7.53 1.67
CA HIS A 129 3.73 -8.94 1.91
C HIS A 129 4.43 -9.86 0.91
N LEU A 130 4.29 -9.60 -0.39
CA LEU A 130 4.91 -10.42 -1.43
C LEU A 130 6.43 -10.48 -1.26
N MET A 131 7.06 -9.35 -0.93
CA MET A 131 8.49 -9.28 -0.67
C MET A 131 8.90 -10.09 0.57
N ALA A 132 8.13 -9.99 1.66
CA ALA A 132 8.44 -10.69 2.91
C ALA A 132 8.22 -12.20 2.81
N GLN A 133 7.20 -12.63 2.06
CA GLN A 133 6.79 -14.03 1.99
C GLN A 133 7.51 -14.81 0.89
N PHE A 134 7.73 -14.20 -0.28
CA PHE A 134 8.23 -14.90 -1.47
C PHE A 134 9.70 -14.59 -1.79
N THR A 135 10.38 -13.80 -0.96
CA THR A 135 11.82 -13.53 -1.11
C THR A 135 12.57 -13.73 0.21
N SER A 136 13.79 -14.27 0.15
CA SER A 136 14.71 -14.33 1.30
C SER A 136 15.64 -13.12 1.38
N GLN A 137 15.49 -12.17 0.46
CA GLN A 137 16.39 -11.04 0.30
C GLN A 137 15.97 -9.89 1.20
N LYS A 138 16.90 -9.39 2.02
CA LYS A 138 16.71 -8.14 2.77
C LYS A 138 17.10 -6.98 1.87
N TYR A 139 16.12 -6.27 1.33
CA TYR A 139 16.36 -5.09 0.50
C TYR A 139 16.59 -3.83 1.36
N PRO A 140 17.36 -2.84 0.87
CA PRO A 140 17.46 -1.55 1.53
C PRO A 140 16.12 -0.82 1.49
N ARG A 141 15.83 -0.01 2.51
CA ARG A 141 14.54 0.69 2.67
C ARG A 141 14.13 1.50 1.44
N TRP A 142 15.06 2.24 0.81
CA TRP A 142 14.73 3.00 -0.40
C TRP A 142 14.19 2.09 -1.53
N TYR A 143 14.74 0.88 -1.67
CA TYR A 143 14.26 -0.05 -2.69
C TYR A 143 12.96 -0.71 -2.28
N ASN A 144 12.82 -1.13 -1.01
CA ASN A 144 11.58 -1.70 -0.46
C ASN A 144 10.38 -0.77 -0.69
N GLU A 145 10.51 0.50 -0.31
CA GLU A 145 9.45 1.49 -0.53
C GLU A 145 9.29 1.82 -2.02
N GLY A 146 10.40 1.95 -2.75
CA GLY A 146 10.38 2.29 -4.17
C GLY A 146 9.71 1.23 -5.05
N ILE A 147 9.91 -0.05 -4.76
CA ILE A 147 9.27 -1.14 -5.51
C ILE A 147 7.80 -1.27 -5.13
N ALA A 148 7.44 -1.06 -3.86
CA ALA A 148 6.03 -0.97 -3.45
C ALA A 148 5.31 0.18 -4.16
N GLU A 149 5.90 1.38 -4.22
CA GLU A 149 5.34 2.50 -4.98
C GLU A 149 5.28 2.24 -6.49
N TYR A 150 6.30 1.58 -7.07
CA TYR A 150 6.33 1.25 -8.50
C TYR A 150 5.23 0.24 -8.86
N LEU A 151 5.14 -0.87 -8.12
CA LEU A 151 4.15 -1.91 -8.41
C LEU A 151 2.72 -1.45 -8.08
N ALA A 152 2.55 -0.58 -7.07
CA ALA A 152 1.25 0.04 -6.75
C ALA A 152 0.70 0.96 -7.85
N THR A 153 1.48 1.29 -8.89
CA THR A 153 0.95 1.96 -10.11
C THR A 153 0.11 1.03 -10.99
N PHE A 154 -0.10 -0.22 -10.55
CA PHE A 154 -0.95 -1.20 -11.21
C PHE A 154 -2.31 -0.62 -11.62
N LYS A 155 -2.66 -0.87 -12.88
CA LYS A 155 -3.99 -0.60 -13.42
C LYS A 155 -4.45 -1.77 -14.26
N ALA A 156 -5.53 -2.42 -13.84
CA ALA A 156 -6.26 -3.36 -14.65
C ALA A 156 -7.20 -2.63 -15.62
N ARG A 157 -7.20 -3.04 -16.89
CA ARG A 157 -8.10 -2.57 -17.94
C ARG A 157 -8.48 -3.74 -18.85
N LYS A 158 -9.72 -4.22 -18.71
CA LYS A 158 -10.25 -5.37 -19.47
C LYS A 158 -9.37 -6.62 -19.29
N LYS A 159 -8.69 -7.07 -20.36
CA LYS A 159 -7.80 -8.23 -20.39
C LYS A 159 -6.32 -7.86 -20.30
N LYS A 160 -5.99 -6.63 -19.89
CA LYS A 160 -4.61 -6.17 -19.76
C LYS A 160 -4.41 -5.49 -18.43
N PHE A 161 -3.21 -5.60 -17.89
CA PHE A 161 -2.77 -4.73 -16.82
C PHE A 161 -1.53 -3.94 -17.22
N GLN A 162 -1.36 -2.81 -16.54
CA GLN A 162 -0.24 -1.90 -16.73
C GLN A 162 0.45 -1.65 -15.40
N ILE A 163 1.80 -1.60 -15.40
CA ILE A 163 2.61 -1.26 -14.23
C ILE A 163 3.75 -0.34 -14.65
N GLY A 164 4.06 0.65 -13.83
CA GLY A 164 5.07 1.67 -14.07
C GLY A 164 4.51 2.95 -14.66
N ILE A 165 3.18 3.14 -14.65
CA ILE A 165 2.58 4.39 -15.10
C ILE A 165 3.01 5.50 -14.12
N PRO A 166 3.54 6.63 -14.62
CA PRO A 166 3.96 7.72 -13.76
C PRO A 166 2.86 8.24 -12.85
N ASP A 167 3.16 8.28 -11.57
CA ASP A 167 2.24 8.73 -10.55
C ASP A 167 2.25 10.26 -10.41
N THR A 168 1.07 10.86 -10.46
CA THR A 168 0.91 12.32 -10.43
C THR A 168 1.27 12.92 -9.09
N ASP A 169 1.03 12.21 -7.98
CA ASP A 169 1.37 12.69 -6.63
C ASP A 169 2.90 12.73 -6.48
N HIS A 170 3.61 11.69 -6.93
CA HIS A 170 5.07 11.70 -6.92
C HIS A 170 5.66 12.80 -7.80
N ARG A 171 5.13 13.02 -9.01
CA ARG A 171 5.54 14.14 -9.88
C ARG A 171 5.36 15.49 -9.18
N TYR A 172 4.19 15.72 -8.58
CA TYR A 172 3.91 16.95 -7.84
C TYR A 172 4.94 17.20 -6.73
N ILE A 173 5.33 16.15 -6.01
CA ILE A 173 6.35 16.23 -4.97
C ILE A 173 7.75 16.50 -5.55
N LEU A 174 8.14 15.77 -6.60
CA LEU A 174 9.46 15.91 -7.25
C LEU A 174 9.69 17.30 -7.85
N ASP A 175 8.62 17.97 -8.29
CA ASP A 175 8.68 19.31 -8.88
C ASP A 175 8.75 20.43 -7.83
N ARG A 176 8.15 20.23 -6.65
CA ARG A 176 7.88 21.34 -5.70
C ARG A 176 8.68 21.28 -4.41
N THR A 177 9.40 20.19 -4.15
CA THR A 177 10.24 20.09 -2.95
C THR A 177 11.68 19.70 -3.27
N SER A 178 12.59 20.08 -2.38
CA SER A 178 13.99 19.73 -2.52
C SER A 178 14.18 18.23 -2.35
N TRP A 179 14.86 17.63 -3.33
CA TRP A 179 15.25 16.22 -3.26
C TRP A 179 16.27 16.03 -2.12
N PHE A 180 16.21 14.89 -1.46
CA PHE A 180 17.31 14.42 -0.63
C PHE A 180 18.58 14.27 -1.47
N PRO A 181 19.76 14.57 -0.89
CA PRO A 181 21.03 14.08 -1.39
C PRO A 181 20.95 12.57 -1.70
N MET A 182 21.55 12.14 -2.81
CA MET A 182 21.35 10.77 -3.27
C MET A 182 22.07 9.75 -2.38
N ASP A 183 23.17 10.15 -1.74
CA ASP A 183 23.84 9.39 -0.69
C ASP A 183 22.91 9.10 0.51
N THR A 184 22.05 10.06 0.87
CA THR A 184 21.05 9.93 1.92
C THR A 184 19.96 8.93 1.52
N LEU A 185 19.50 8.96 0.26
CA LEU A 185 18.53 8.00 -0.25
C LEU A 185 19.14 6.58 -0.30
N ILE A 186 20.27 6.40 -0.97
CA ILE A 186 20.93 5.10 -1.13
C ILE A 186 21.42 4.56 0.23
N GLY A 187 21.84 5.44 1.14
CA GLY A 187 22.21 5.12 2.51
C GLY A 187 21.04 4.71 3.41
N SER A 188 19.79 4.93 2.99
CA SER A 188 18.59 4.54 3.74
C SER A 188 18.35 3.03 3.64
N VAL A 189 19.09 2.26 4.45
CA VAL A 189 18.99 0.79 4.49
C VAL A 189 17.94 0.33 5.50
N ARG A 190 18.07 0.76 6.76
CA ARG A 190 17.19 0.31 7.86
C ARG A 190 16.29 1.40 8.40
N ARG A 191 16.67 2.67 8.23
CA ARG A 191 15.96 3.83 8.78
C ARG A 191 15.54 4.76 7.66
N TYR A 192 14.46 5.48 7.90
CA TYR A 192 14.07 6.61 7.08
C TYR A 192 15.02 7.80 7.35
N PRO A 193 15.30 8.64 6.34
CA PRO A 193 16.17 9.80 6.50
C PRO A 193 15.46 11.00 7.13
N PHE A 194 14.14 10.93 7.28
CA PHE A 194 13.34 11.92 8.01
C PHE A 194 13.15 11.49 9.47
N LEU A 195 13.16 12.45 10.39
CA LEU A 195 12.95 12.22 11.82
C LEU A 195 11.57 11.58 12.09
N ASN A 196 11.44 10.85 13.20
CA ASN A 196 10.15 10.43 13.77
C ASN A 196 9.57 11.59 14.59
N GLY A 197 8.30 12.00 14.37
CA GLY A 197 7.74 13.22 14.97
C GLY A 197 6.54 13.85 14.22
N GLY A 198 6.02 14.98 14.69
CA GLY A 198 4.87 15.65 14.05
C GLY A 198 5.26 16.69 12.99
N GLY A 199 4.28 17.16 12.21
CA GLY A 199 4.38 18.40 11.42
C GLY A 199 4.43 18.27 9.89
N ALA A 200 4.42 19.41 9.21
CA ALA A 200 4.39 19.51 7.75
C ALA A 200 5.75 19.18 7.09
N ALA A 201 6.86 19.54 7.72
CA ALA A 201 8.21 19.25 7.21
C ALA A 201 8.44 17.73 7.08
N MET A 202 8.00 16.96 8.07
CA MET A 202 8.08 15.51 8.03
C MET A 202 7.24 14.88 6.94
N GLN A 203 6.01 15.34 6.77
CA GLN A 203 5.12 14.85 5.72
C GLN A 203 5.74 15.09 4.34
N ARG A 204 6.34 16.28 4.13
CA ARG A 204 7.10 16.59 2.91
C ARG A 204 8.32 15.68 2.74
N GLY A 205 9.08 15.44 3.81
CA GLY A 205 10.22 14.52 3.79
C GLY A 205 9.83 13.08 3.46
N ARG A 206 8.75 12.57 4.05
CA ARG A 206 8.21 11.24 3.74
C ARG A 206 7.75 11.14 2.29
N ALA A 207 6.95 12.10 1.84
CA ALA A 207 6.46 12.13 0.46
C ALA A 207 7.61 12.20 -0.55
N MET A 208 8.64 13.00 -0.28
CA MET A 208 9.84 13.09 -1.13
C MET A 208 10.65 11.79 -1.11
N PHE A 209 10.78 11.13 0.05
CA PHE A 209 11.47 9.85 0.14
C PHE A 209 10.82 8.79 -0.73
N TYR A 210 9.48 8.67 -0.68
CA TYR A 210 8.72 7.76 -1.54
C TYR A 210 8.84 8.15 -3.01
N ALA A 211 8.77 9.44 -3.35
CA ALA A 211 8.90 9.90 -4.72
C ALA A 211 10.28 9.63 -5.35
N GLN A 212 11.36 9.88 -4.63
CA GLN A 212 12.71 9.56 -5.12
C GLN A 212 12.96 8.05 -5.17
N SER A 213 12.45 7.30 -4.19
CA SER A 213 12.53 5.84 -4.16
C SER A 213 11.80 5.23 -5.37
N TRP A 214 10.57 5.69 -5.63
CA TRP A 214 9.79 5.33 -6.81
C TRP A 214 10.56 5.64 -8.10
N LEU A 215 11.10 6.85 -8.24
CA LEU A 215 11.82 7.26 -9.44
C LEU A 215 13.09 6.42 -9.67
N ALA A 216 13.83 6.13 -8.60
CA ALA A 216 15.02 5.28 -8.66
C ALA A 216 14.65 3.88 -9.14
N VAL A 217 13.65 3.24 -8.52
CA VAL A 217 13.20 1.91 -8.94
C VAL A 217 12.63 1.93 -10.35
N HIS A 218 11.84 2.94 -10.71
CA HIS A 218 11.31 3.10 -12.06
C HIS A 218 12.43 3.14 -13.10
N TYR A 219 13.49 3.91 -12.86
CA TYR A 219 14.68 3.93 -13.71
C TYR A 219 15.35 2.55 -13.80
N LEU A 220 15.49 1.84 -12.67
CA LEU A 220 16.08 0.49 -12.66
C LEU A 220 15.27 -0.53 -13.46
N GLN A 221 13.94 -0.45 -13.42
CA GLN A 221 13.05 -1.34 -14.16
C GLN A 221 12.97 -0.98 -15.65
N SER A 222 13.09 0.31 -15.98
CA SER A 222 12.89 0.82 -17.34
C SER A 222 14.14 0.86 -18.20
N THR A 223 15.32 0.76 -17.59
CA THR A 223 16.62 0.96 -18.27
C THR A 223 17.37 -0.36 -18.43
N PRO A 224 17.73 -0.76 -19.66
CA PRO A 224 18.47 -2.00 -19.90
C PRO A 224 19.75 -2.11 -19.06
N GLY A 225 19.99 -3.31 -18.51
CA GLY A 225 21.18 -3.61 -17.71
C GLY A 225 21.16 -3.14 -16.26
N MET A 226 20.22 -2.25 -15.87
CA MET A 226 20.14 -1.77 -14.49
C MET A 226 19.76 -2.87 -13.49
N GLY A 227 18.91 -3.82 -13.89
CA GLY A 227 18.58 -4.98 -13.06
C GLY A 227 19.82 -5.83 -12.69
N LYS A 228 20.77 -6.00 -13.61
CA LYS A 228 22.03 -6.71 -13.35
C LYS A 228 22.91 -5.95 -12.37
N LYS A 229 23.03 -4.63 -12.53
CA LYS A 229 23.77 -3.76 -11.61
C LYS A 229 23.14 -3.77 -10.21
N PHE A 230 21.81 -3.71 -10.13
CA PHE A 230 21.09 -3.82 -8.86
C PHE A 230 21.33 -5.19 -8.19
N GLY A 231 21.31 -6.29 -8.94
CA GLY A 231 21.66 -7.62 -8.42
C GLY A 231 23.08 -7.68 -7.86
N GLN A 232 24.05 -7.05 -8.53
CA GLN A 232 25.42 -6.93 -8.04
C GLN A 232 25.51 -6.09 -6.75
N TYR A 233 24.81 -4.96 -6.70
CA TYR A 233 24.71 -4.12 -5.50
C TYR A 233 24.19 -4.91 -4.30
N MET A 234 23.10 -5.67 -4.48
CA MET A 234 22.54 -6.52 -3.43
C MET A 234 23.52 -7.61 -2.98
N LYS A 235 24.28 -8.20 -3.90
CA LYS A 235 25.31 -9.21 -3.58
C LYS A 235 26.44 -8.60 -2.73
N ILE A 236 26.92 -7.42 -3.08
CA ILE A 236 27.99 -6.72 -2.35
C ILE A 236 27.51 -6.27 -0.96
N MET A 237 26.27 -5.78 -0.85
CA MET A 237 25.69 -5.48 0.46
C MET A 237 25.58 -6.71 1.34
N LYS A 238 25.24 -7.87 0.77
CA LYS A 238 25.14 -9.13 1.51
C LYS A 238 26.49 -9.57 2.10
N SER A 239 27.61 -9.15 1.52
CA SER A 239 28.96 -9.41 2.06
C SER A 239 29.40 -8.40 3.14
N GLY A 240 28.51 -7.50 3.59
CA GLY A 240 28.76 -6.59 4.72
C GLY A 240 29.27 -5.20 4.33
N VAL A 241 29.46 -4.92 3.03
CA VAL A 241 29.86 -3.60 2.54
C VAL A 241 28.73 -2.59 2.75
N LYS A 242 29.09 -1.34 3.09
CA LYS A 242 28.10 -0.27 3.32
C LYS A 242 27.36 0.04 2.02
N SER A 243 26.08 0.42 2.15
CA SER A 243 25.19 0.63 1.00
C SER A 243 25.74 1.57 -0.07
N VAL A 244 26.26 2.73 0.32
CA VAL A 244 26.78 3.73 -0.63
C VAL A 244 28.00 3.17 -1.40
N GLU A 245 28.97 2.60 -0.69
CA GLU A 245 30.16 1.98 -1.29
C GLU A 245 29.81 0.78 -2.20
N ALA A 246 28.85 -0.04 -1.76
CA ALA A 246 28.34 -1.15 -2.56
C ALA A 246 27.65 -0.66 -3.85
N PHE A 247 26.92 0.45 -3.76
CA PHE A 247 26.27 1.08 -4.90
C PHE A 247 27.30 1.59 -5.89
N GLU A 248 28.30 2.33 -5.43
CA GLU A 248 29.38 2.86 -6.26
C GLU A 248 30.10 1.75 -7.03
N THR A 249 30.44 0.67 -6.33
CA THR A 249 31.10 -0.49 -6.92
C THR A 249 30.23 -1.18 -7.98
N ALA A 250 28.94 -1.37 -7.71
CA ALA A 250 28.04 -2.09 -8.61
C ALA A 250 27.57 -1.25 -9.81
N PHE A 251 27.32 0.04 -9.60
CA PHE A 251 26.80 0.92 -10.62
C PHE A 251 27.90 1.62 -11.42
N GLY A 252 29.12 1.71 -10.88
CA GLY A 252 30.25 2.40 -11.49
C GLY A 252 30.09 3.92 -11.48
N MET A 253 29.35 4.45 -10.50
CA MET A 253 29.11 5.89 -10.34
C MET A 253 28.77 6.21 -8.89
N THR A 254 29.09 7.43 -8.47
CA THR A 254 28.71 8.00 -7.17
C THR A 254 27.19 8.18 -7.07
N PRO A 255 26.61 8.22 -5.85
CA PRO A 255 25.22 8.61 -5.67
C PRO A 255 24.91 9.96 -6.32
N ASP A 256 25.80 10.95 -6.25
CA ASP A 256 25.55 12.27 -6.84
C ASP A 256 25.45 12.23 -8.37
N GLU A 257 26.28 11.43 -9.03
CA GLU A 257 26.16 11.17 -10.47
C GLU A 257 24.84 10.46 -10.79
N PHE A 258 24.45 9.47 -9.99
CA PHE A 258 23.16 8.82 -10.13
C PHE A 258 21.99 9.81 -9.93
N GLY A 259 22.11 10.77 -9.01
CA GLY A 259 21.16 11.86 -8.84
C GLY A 259 20.98 12.71 -10.09
N LYS A 260 22.08 13.02 -10.79
CA LYS A 260 22.02 13.72 -12.09
C LYS A 260 21.33 12.87 -13.14
N VAL A 261 21.64 11.57 -13.22
CA VAL A 261 20.98 10.61 -14.11
C VAL A 261 19.47 10.57 -13.87
N LEU A 262 19.02 10.45 -12.62
CA LEU A 262 17.60 10.42 -12.28
C LEU A 262 16.89 11.73 -12.61
N ARG A 263 17.53 12.89 -12.43
CA ARG A 263 16.96 14.18 -12.85
C ARG A 263 16.80 14.27 -14.36
N THR A 264 17.79 13.81 -15.12
CA THR A 264 17.71 13.77 -16.59
C THR A 264 16.59 12.82 -17.03
N TYR A 265 16.53 11.62 -16.43
CA TYR A 265 15.47 10.64 -16.67
C TYR A 265 14.08 11.23 -16.37
N TYR A 266 13.93 11.90 -15.24
CA TYR A 266 12.69 12.57 -14.84
C TYR A 266 12.27 13.65 -15.85
N LYS A 267 13.18 14.54 -16.21
CA LYS A 267 12.93 15.64 -17.15
C LYS A 267 12.59 15.17 -18.56
N ALA A 268 13.13 14.02 -18.99
CA ALA A 268 12.81 13.45 -20.30
C ALA A 268 11.32 13.08 -20.43
N ASN A 269 10.64 12.81 -19.31
CA ASN A 269 9.21 12.48 -19.25
C ASN A 269 8.81 11.30 -20.16
N ARG A 270 9.74 10.38 -20.42
CA ARG A 270 9.56 9.17 -21.25
C ARG A 270 9.69 7.93 -20.37
N TYR A 271 8.65 7.69 -19.57
CA TYR A 271 8.61 6.56 -18.65
C TYR A 271 8.06 5.33 -19.35
N ASN A 272 8.88 4.28 -19.43
CA ASN A 272 8.41 2.97 -19.87
C ASN A 272 7.50 2.37 -18.80
N TYR A 273 6.48 1.66 -19.24
CA TYR A 273 5.60 0.89 -18.36
C TYR A 273 5.34 -0.47 -19.00
N ALA A 274 5.23 -1.49 -18.16
CA ALA A 274 4.85 -2.83 -18.61
C ALA A 274 3.37 -2.83 -18.98
N THR A 275 3.02 -3.49 -20.09
CA THR A 275 1.65 -3.87 -20.40
C THR A 275 1.64 -5.37 -20.65
N VAL A 276 0.80 -6.09 -19.93
CA VAL A 276 0.73 -7.55 -20.00
C VAL A 276 -0.72 -7.96 -20.19
N GLU A 277 -0.96 -8.97 -21.03
CA GLU A 277 -2.28 -9.56 -21.17
C GLU A 277 -2.53 -10.53 -20.02
N LEU A 278 -3.66 -10.37 -19.34
CA LEU A 278 -4.13 -11.33 -18.34
C LEU A 278 -4.52 -12.59 -19.09
N THR A 279 -3.71 -13.64 -18.95
CA THR A 279 -3.93 -14.93 -19.59
C THR A 279 -5.09 -15.69 -18.96
N ASP A 280 -5.42 -15.39 -17.70
CA ASP A 280 -6.53 -15.98 -16.98
C ASP A 280 -7.21 -14.91 -16.13
N LYS A 281 -8.41 -14.50 -16.53
CA LYS A 281 -9.29 -13.69 -15.68
C LYS A 281 -10.37 -14.62 -15.15
N SER A 282 -9.98 -15.45 -14.19
CA SER A 282 -10.92 -16.29 -13.46
C SER A 282 -11.85 -15.40 -12.64
N GLU A 283 -13.12 -15.77 -12.54
CA GLU A 283 -14.02 -15.12 -11.59
C GLU A 283 -13.49 -15.34 -10.17
N VAL A 284 -13.42 -14.26 -9.40
CA VAL A 284 -12.99 -14.33 -7.99
C VAL A 284 -14.16 -14.81 -7.17
N GLU A 285 -14.10 -16.06 -6.70
CA GLU A 285 -15.09 -16.58 -5.76
C GLU A 285 -14.99 -15.83 -4.42
N MET A 286 -16.12 -15.31 -3.94
CA MET A 286 -16.17 -14.52 -2.71
C MET A 286 -17.30 -14.93 -1.78
N GLN A 287 -16.98 -15.06 -0.49
CA GLN A 287 -17.97 -15.15 0.58
C GLN A 287 -18.14 -13.77 1.22
N ILE A 288 -19.39 -13.28 1.29
CA ILE A 288 -19.70 -11.96 1.84
C ILE A 288 -20.63 -12.11 3.04
N THR A 289 -20.22 -11.58 4.18
CA THR A 289 -20.99 -11.62 5.43
C THR A 289 -21.19 -10.21 5.97
N VAL A 290 -22.43 -9.86 6.31
CA VAL A 290 -22.72 -8.63 7.07
C VAL A 290 -22.69 -8.98 8.54
N LEU A 291 -21.74 -8.39 9.27
CA LEU A 291 -21.51 -8.73 10.67
C LEU A 291 -22.52 -8.04 11.59
N ASP A 292 -22.95 -8.74 12.63
CA ASP A 292 -23.68 -8.10 13.72
C ASP A 292 -22.76 -7.23 14.60
N ALA A 293 -23.33 -6.54 15.57
CA ALA A 293 -22.57 -5.62 16.42
C ALA A 293 -21.47 -6.32 17.25
N ASN A 294 -21.73 -7.54 17.73
CA ASN A 294 -20.80 -8.31 18.55
C ASN A 294 -19.66 -8.86 17.70
N GLU A 295 -19.98 -9.40 16.53
CA GLU A 295 -19.01 -9.88 15.56
C GLU A 295 -18.10 -8.75 15.08
N ALA A 296 -18.68 -7.60 14.74
CA ALA A 296 -17.93 -6.41 14.34
C ALA A 296 -17.00 -5.91 15.45
N ALA A 297 -17.47 -5.90 16.71
CA ALA A 297 -16.63 -5.54 17.85
C ALA A 297 -15.46 -6.51 18.03
N LYS A 298 -15.71 -7.82 17.89
CA LYS A 298 -14.67 -8.86 17.94
C LYS A 298 -13.61 -8.66 16.86
N ARG A 299 -14.01 -8.36 15.62
CA ARG A 299 -13.06 -8.09 14.51
C ARG A 299 -12.22 -6.84 14.73
N ARG A 300 -12.79 -5.77 15.30
CA ARG A 300 -12.02 -4.57 15.67
C ARG A 300 -11.00 -4.87 16.77
N ALA A 301 -11.38 -5.69 17.76
CA ALA A 301 -10.47 -6.13 18.82
C ALA A 301 -9.35 -7.01 18.26
N GLU A 302 -9.66 -7.94 17.36
CA GLU A 302 -8.69 -8.77 16.63
C GLU A 302 -7.69 -7.89 15.87
N ALA A 303 -8.16 -6.90 15.11
CA ALA A 303 -7.29 -5.96 14.40
C ALA A 303 -6.30 -5.28 15.37
N LYS A 304 -6.77 -4.77 16.51
CA LYS A 304 -5.88 -4.16 17.51
C LYS A 304 -4.88 -5.16 18.08
N TYR A 305 -5.32 -6.36 18.47
CA TYR A 305 -4.48 -7.41 19.02
C TYR A 305 -3.34 -7.78 18.07
N LEU A 306 -3.63 -7.94 16.78
CA LEU A 306 -2.62 -8.31 15.77
C LEU A 306 -1.50 -7.27 15.64
N PHE A 307 -1.74 -5.99 15.92
CA PHE A 307 -0.72 -4.96 15.85
C PHE A 307 -0.05 -4.62 17.19
N THR A 308 -0.74 -4.80 18.31
CA THR A 308 -0.20 -4.44 19.64
C THR A 308 0.26 -5.62 20.48
N GLY A 309 -0.10 -6.86 20.12
CA GLY A 309 0.26 -8.07 20.86
C GLY A 309 -0.54 -8.33 22.15
N GLY A 310 -1.55 -7.50 22.44
CA GLY A 310 -2.26 -7.47 23.73
C GLY A 310 -1.93 -6.24 24.56
#